data_AF-A0A3M7TI00-F1
#
_entry.id   AF-A0A3M7TI00-F1
#
_cell.length_a   1.000
_cell.length_b   1.000
_cell.length_c   1.000
_cell.angle_alpha   90.00
_cell.angle_beta   90.00
_cell.angle_gamma   90.00
#
_symmetry.space_group_name_H-M   'P 1'
#
loop_
_entity.id
_entity.type
_entity.pdbx_description
1 polymer ?
#
loop_
_entity_poly.entity_id
_entity_poly.type
_entity_poly.pdbx_seq_one_letter_code
_entity_poly.pdbx_strand_id
1 'polypeptide(L)'
;MRLYSLCIVVILIALAVMSFNPSYKGIKDGNVLINNGLGDFKMKLDQLKKDAYQFSEDKVSLEELQKSLSTARRSYKEIEFYIAYYYPEFAKTHLNAAPLFHLEAAGTSAYTLPPEGLQVLDELIFSEEASNNKEKIKEITDFLYNSYASFYLHSTKSGLSKGNNKTLPLRIELIRIYTLGITGFDTPGSLHISEEASHALLGIKKYINDDVYFKNYNIQKANAILSESMLYLSENTNFETFDRIEFYKKYIQPLYEEFGSWDGRPDDLREFSGWNVTSKNFFSSDFLDPYFYTLLQSGDNTPEIRSLGKKIFYDQNISDNQKMSCATCHLPENAFTDLKTKSQSNIQGKTVIRNSPSLYNAVFAKRFFYDMRAFYLEQQVEHVIYNEQEFNTSYENIIKKLKVIPEYKKAFKSNFSNGKINRENFSKALSSYVASLYSFESDFDQFMRNEKEVSEDVKKGFNLFMGKANCATCHFAPHFSGLVPPFFNENESEVLGVTKKPLNQKPIELDSDLGRVNSPVKKENSWIYENSFKTMTVRNIALTKPYFHNGAFNTLEEVIEFYNEGGGEGIGLPMKNQTLPPDKLNLTDLEIKQIIAFLNSLTDISKTKEN
;
A
#
# COMPACT_ATOMS: atom_id res chain seq x y z
N MET A 1 -47.03 50.60 29.71
CA MET A 1 -45.55 50.55 29.62
C MET A 1 -44.87 49.62 30.64
N ARG A 2 -45.53 49.06 31.65
CA ARG A 2 -44.85 48.20 32.66
C ARG A 2 -44.71 46.70 32.31
N LEU A 3 -45.49 46.17 31.35
CA LEU A 3 -45.40 44.75 30.97
C LEU A 3 -44.21 44.44 30.02
N TYR A 4 -43.90 45.36 29.11
CA TYR A 4 -42.82 45.16 28.12
C TYR A 4 -41.43 45.12 28.75
N SER A 5 -41.20 45.92 29.80
CA SER A 5 -39.93 45.91 30.53
C SER A 5 -39.69 44.58 31.26
N LEU A 6 -40.75 43.92 31.73
CA LEU A 6 -40.63 42.61 32.40
C LEU A 6 -40.28 41.50 31.39
N CYS A 7 -40.92 41.51 30.21
CA CYS A 7 -40.61 40.55 29.14
C CYS A 7 -39.17 40.70 28.63
N ILE A 8 -38.66 41.94 28.51
CA ILE A 8 -37.27 42.17 28.09
C ILE A 8 -36.28 41.62 29.13
N VAL A 9 -36.55 41.80 30.42
CA VAL A 9 -35.71 41.25 31.49
C VAL A 9 -35.73 39.72 31.48
N VAL A 10 -36.90 39.10 31.28
CA VAL A 10 -37.01 37.63 31.19
C VAL A 10 -36.28 37.09 29.96
N ILE A 11 -36.38 37.77 28.80
CA ILE A 11 -35.67 37.38 27.58
C ILE A 11 -34.15 37.56 27.76
N LEU A 12 -33.70 38.64 28.39
CA LEU A 12 -32.27 38.86 28.66
C LEU A 12 -31.71 37.85 29.67
N ILE A 13 -32.50 37.45 30.68
CA ILE A 13 -32.11 36.38 31.61
C ILE A 13 -32.10 35.03 30.89
N ALA A 14 -33.08 34.73 30.03
CA ALA A 14 -33.09 33.51 29.23
C ALA A 14 -31.89 33.45 28.26
N LEU A 15 -31.54 34.58 27.62
CA LEU A 15 -30.36 34.69 26.75
C LEU A 15 -29.04 34.62 27.55
N ALA A 16 -29.01 35.14 28.78
CA ALA A 16 -27.85 35.01 29.67
C ALA A 16 -27.67 33.56 30.13
N VAL A 17 -28.76 32.87 30.52
CA VAL A 17 -28.75 31.45 30.90
C VAL A 17 -28.41 30.56 29.70
N MET A 18 -28.85 30.91 28.48
CA MET A 18 -28.44 30.25 27.24
C MET A 18 -26.99 30.56 26.82
N SER A 19 -26.44 31.73 27.20
CA SER A 19 -25.04 32.10 26.94
C SER A 19 -24.07 31.45 27.94
N PHE A 20 -24.55 31.05 29.12
CA PHE A 20 -23.86 30.11 29.99
C PHE A 20 -24.23 28.68 29.60
N ASN A 21 -23.87 28.29 28.38
CA ASN A 21 -23.56 26.87 28.17
C ASN A 21 -22.52 26.51 29.23
N PRO A 22 -22.76 25.51 30.10
CA PRO A 22 -21.70 25.04 30.96
C PRO A 22 -20.54 24.72 30.01
N SER A 23 -19.41 25.41 30.19
CA SER A 23 -18.15 25.01 29.57
C SER A 23 -18.12 23.50 29.70
N TYR A 24 -18.17 22.81 28.56
CA TYR A 24 -18.20 21.37 28.50
C TYR A 24 -16.98 20.94 29.30
N LYS A 25 -17.20 20.53 30.57
CA LYS A 25 -16.14 20.00 31.41
C LYS A 25 -15.72 18.76 30.66
N GLY A 26 -14.58 18.85 29.96
CA GLY A 26 -14.06 17.80 29.11
C GLY A 26 -14.26 16.48 29.82
N ILE A 27 -14.99 15.59 29.16
CA ILE A 27 -15.27 14.25 29.66
C ILE A 27 -13.91 13.65 30.04
N LYS A 28 -13.68 13.46 31.34
CA LYS A 28 -12.51 12.79 31.93
C LYS A 28 -12.45 11.29 31.61
N ASP A 29 -13.30 10.77 30.72
CA ASP A 29 -13.28 9.39 30.22
C ASP A 29 -12.42 9.22 28.95
N GLY A 30 -11.32 9.96 28.83
CA GLY A 30 -10.30 9.69 27.80
C GLY A 30 -9.33 8.63 28.32
N ASN A 31 -8.88 7.72 27.45
CA ASN A 31 -7.86 6.75 27.81
C ASN A 31 -6.59 7.49 28.32
N VAL A 32 -6.25 7.28 29.60
CA VAL A 32 -5.20 8.04 30.30
C VAL A 32 -3.84 7.79 29.65
N LEU A 33 -3.57 6.55 29.22
CA LEU A 33 -2.36 6.20 28.49
C LEU A 33 -2.22 7.02 27.20
N ILE A 34 -3.26 7.09 26.36
CA ILE A 34 -3.19 7.81 25.09
C ILE A 34 -2.99 9.31 25.32
N ASN A 35 -3.71 9.91 26.27
CA ASN A 35 -3.55 11.32 26.59
C ASN A 35 -2.14 11.64 27.12
N ASN A 36 -1.57 10.77 27.96
CA ASN A 36 -0.21 10.92 28.45
C ASN A 36 0.82 10.74 27.32
N GLY A 37 0.65 9.76 26.45
CA GLY A 37 1.52 9.52 25.31
C GLY A 37 1.49 10.68 24.30
N LEU A 38 0.31 11.29 24.08
CA LEU A 38 0.18 12.50 23.28
C LEU A 38 1.03 13.65 23.84
N GLY A 39 0.98 13.84 25.15
CA GLY A 39 1.76 14.86 25.86
C GLY A 39 3.26 14.57 25.84
N ASP A 40 3.66 13.31 26.03
CA ASP A 40 5.06 12.90 25.99
C ASP A 40 5.64 13.12 24.58
N PHE A 41 4.95 12.67 23.53
CA PHE A 41 5.41 12.90 22.15
C PHE A 41 5.52 14.40 21.84
N LYS A 42 4.59 15.23 22.31
CA LYS A 42 4.70 16.70 22.17
C LYS A 42 6.00 17.23 22.81
N MET A 43 6.27 16.80 24.04
CA MET A 43 7.47 17.21 24.77
C MET A 43 8.75 16.74 24.07
N LYS A 44 8.76 15.54 23.48
CA LYS A 44 9.92 15.06 22.70
C LYS A 44 10.10 15.85 21.41
N LEU A 45 9.01 16.24 20.74
CA LEU A 45 9.07 17.12 19.57
C LEU A 45 9.55 18.53 19.93
N ASP A 46 9.15 19.09 21.06
CA ASP A 46 9.70 20.36 21.57
C ASP A 46 11.23 20.28 21.74
N GLN A 47 11.73 19.17 22.30
CA GLN A 47 13.17 18.93 22.45
C GLN A 47 13.87 18.74 21.11
N LEU A 48 13.32 17.93 20.21
CA LEU A 48 13.85 17.73 18.85
C LEU A 48 13.93 19.08 18.09
N LYS A 49 12.89 19.90 18.17
CA LYS A 49 12.88 21.23 17.57
C LYS A 49 14.00 22.11 18.14
N LYS A 50 14.16 22.14 19.46
CA LYS A 50 15.25 22.89 20.08
C LYS A 50 16.62 22.42 19.58
N ASP A 51 16.85 21.12 19.52
CA ASP A 51 18.13 20.55 19.10
C ASP A 51 18.38 20.75 17.60
N ALA A 52 17.35 20.71 16.75
CA ALA A 52 17.48 21.05 15.33
C ALA A 52 17.93 22.51 15.11
N TYR A 53 17.39 23.44 15.92
CA TYR A 53 17.85 24.84 15.90
C TYR A 53 19.29 24.97 16.39
N GLN A 54 19.63 24.32 17.50
CA GLN A 54 20.99 24.34 18.03
C GLN A 54 22.00 23.70 17.07
N PHE A 55 21.61 22.64 16.35
CA PHE A 55 22.44 21.98 15.35
C PHE A 55 22.73 22.90 14.16
N SER A 56 21.73 23.69 13.72
CA SER A 56 21.95 24.69 12.67
C SER A 56 22.92 25.79 13.06
N GLU A 57 23.06 26.05 14.35
CA GLU A 57 23.96 27.04 14.93
C GLU A 57 25.29 26.43 15.43
N ASP A 58 25.56 25.15 15.10
CA ASP A 58 26.75 24.42 15.53
C ASP A 58 26.92 24.32 17.07
N LYS A 59 25.80 24.35 17.82
CA LYS A 59 25.77 24.30 19.30
C LYS A 59 25.56 22.90 19.87
N VAL A 60 25.05 21.97 19.08
CA VAL A 60 24.95 20.54 19.42
C VAL A 60 25.49 19.70 18.27
N SER A 61 25.97 18.51 18.59
CA SER A 61 26.48 17.54 17.63
C SER A 61 25.37 16.87 16.82
N LEU A 62 25.73 16.26 15.68
CA LEU A 62 24.80 15.43 14.91
C LEU A 62 24.28 14.23 15.73
N GLU A 63 25.15 13.62 16.55
CA GLU A 63 24.79 12.50 17.43
C GLU A 63 23.72 12.88 18.46
N GLU A 64 23.80 14.09 19.03
CA GLU A 64 22.78 14.62 19.93
C GLU A 64 21.44 14.83 19.21
N LEU A 65 21.47 15.35 17.98
CA LEU A 65 20.27 15.51 17.15
C LEU A 65 19.64 14.15 16.78
N GLN A 66 20.45 13.18 16.38
CA GLN A 66 20.02 11.79 16.09
C GLN A 66 19.34 11.15 17.30
N LYS A 67 19.90 11.35 18.50
CA LYS A 67 19.32 10.87 19.75
C LYS A 67 17.97 11.52 20.07
N SER A 68 17.84 12.82 19.81
CA SER A 68 16.59 13.54 20.01
C SER A 68 15.52 13.11 19.03
N LEU A 69 15.87 12.88 17.75
CA LEU A 69 14.95 12.31 16.77
C LEU A 69 14.50 10.90 17.19
N SER A 70 15.45 10.02 17.52
CA SER A 70 15.15 8.65 17.96
C SER A 70 14.23 8.64 19.20
N THR A 71 14.39 9.61 20.11
CA THR A 71 13.53 9.74 21.28
C THR A 71 12.11 10.19 20.90
N ALA A 72 11.97 11.16 19.99
CA ALA A 72 10.65 11.58 19.49
C ALA A 72 9.94 10.44 18.76
N ARG A 73 10.65 9.74 17.87
CA ARG A 73 10.11 8.60 17.12
C ARG A 73 9.60 7.47 18.03
N ARG A 74 10.39 7.06 19.02
CA ARG A 74 9.96 6.07 20.04
C ARG A 74 8.68 6.46 20.77
N SER A 75 8.59 7.72 21.21
CA SER A 75 7.38 8.20 21.90
C SER A 75 6.15 8.21 20.99
N TYR A 76 6.32 8.47 19.69
CA TYR A 76 5.25 8.34 18.70
C TYR A 76 4.84 6.88 18.50
N LYS A 77 5.80 5.96 18.33
CA LYS A 77 5.52 4.53 18.15
C LYS A 77 4.66 3.94 19.27
N GLU A 78 4.84 4.38 20.52
CA GLU A 78 4.00 3.94 21.64
C GLU A 78 2.50 4.33 21.53
N ILE A 79 2.16 5.31 20.70
CA ILE A 79 0.77 5.74 20.44
C ILE A 79 0.34 5.59 18.97
N GLU A 80 1.22 5.09 18.10
CA GLU A 80 1.02 5.04 16.65
C GLU A 80 -0.25 4.28 16.29
N PHE A 81 -0.45 3.09 16.86
CA PHE A 81 -1.64 2.25 16.63
C PHE A 81 -2.96 3.02 16.80
N TYR A 82 -3.01 3.97 17.73
CA TYR A 82 -4.22 4.75 18.01
C TYR A 82 -4.35 5.91 17.03
N ILE A 83 -3.28 6.67 16.82
CA ILE A 83 -3.29 7.86 15.97
C ILE A 83 -3.42 7.49 14.50
N ALA A 84 -2.64 6.52 14.02
CA ALA A 84 -2.68 6.06 12.64
C ALA A 84 -3.99 5.34 12.28
N TYR A 85 -4.70 4.78 13.26
CA TYR A 85 -6.02 4.18 13.01
C TYR A 85 -7.14 5.21 12.95
N TYR A 86 -7.23 6.12 13.93
CA TYR A 86 -8.34 7.09 14.00
C TYR A 86 -8.11 8.36 13.17
N TYR A 87 -6.86 8.65 12.82
CA TYR A 87 -6.46 9.81 12.04
C TYR A 87 -5.46 9.42 10.95
N PRO A 88 -5.82 8.48 10.05
CA PRO A 88 -4.87 7.88 9.09
C PRO A 88 -4.26 8.92 8.15
N GLU A 89 -5.07 9.84 7.62
CA GLU A 89 -4.58 10.91 6.75
C GLU A 89 -3.58 11.80 7.49
N PHE A 90 -3.90 12.24 8.71
CA PHE A 90 -3.01 13.08 9.50
C PHE A 90 -1.66 12.38 9.81
N ALA A 91 -1.71 11.10 10.18
CA ALA A 91 -0.50 10.32 10.44
C ALA A 91 0.35 10.17 9.18
N LYS A 92 -0.29 9.85 8.05
CA LYS A 92 0.36 9.64 6.75
C LYS A 92 0.91 10.92 6.13
N THR A 93 0.27 12.07 6.31
CA THR A 93 0.70 13.32 5.65
C THR A 93 1.63 14.16 6.51
N HIS A 94 1.46 14.14 7.85
CA HIS A 94 2.13 15.11 8.72
C HIS A 94 3.04 14.50 9.79
N LEU A 95 2.85 13.22 10.15
CA LEU A 95 3.65 12.59 11.21
C LEU A 95 4.76 11.70 10.68
N ASN A 96 4.44 10.76 9.80
CA ASN A 96 5.39 9.79 9.27
C ASN A 96 5.15 9.60 7.76
N ALA A 97 5.17 10.70 7.02
CA ALA A 97 5.00 10.68 5.57
C ALA A 97 6.28 10.21 4.88
N ALA A 98 6.12 9.47 3.78
CA ALA A 98 7.23 9.04 2.94
C ALA A 98 8.06 10.25 2.46
N PRO A 99 9.38 10.09 2.28
CA PRO A 99 10.29 11.14 1.83
C PRO A 99 10.17 11.46 0.34
N LEU A 100 8.94 11.44 -0.18
CA LEU A 100 8.60 11.70 -1.56
C LEU A 100 7.65 12.89 -1.68
N PHE A 101 7.81 13.65 -2.75
CA PHE A 101 6.82 14.65 -3.13
C PHE A 101 5.49 13.96 -3.46
N HIS A 102 4.39 14.57 -3.05
CA HIS A 102 3.05 14.06 -3.32
C HIS A 102 2.13 15.17 -3.86
N LEU A 103 1.07 14.75 -4.54
CA LEU A 103 0.05 15.68 -5.03
C LEU A 103 -1.10 15.80 -4.03
N GLU A 104 -1.44 17.03 -3.68
CA GLU A 104 -2.69 17.35 -3.01
C GLU A 104 -3.67 17.97 -4.00
N ALA A 105 -4.86 17.40 -4.11
CA ALA A 105 -5.92 17.94 -4.94
C ALA A 105 -6.68 19.05 -4.19
N ALA A 106 -6.54 20.29 -4.65
CA ALA A 106 -7.27 21.44 -4.14
C ALA A 106 -8.24 21.96 -5.20
N GLY A 107 -9.50 21.52 -5.10
CA GLY A 107 -10.54 21.86 -6.06
C GLY A 107 -10.29 21.25 -7.45
N THR A 108 -10.11 22.10 -8.46
CA THR A 108 -9.79 21.69 -9.84
C THR A 108 -8.29 21.64 -10.14
N SER A 109 -7.46 22.11 -9.21
CA SER A 109 -6.00 22.14 -9.34
C SER A 109 -5.37 21.08 -8.43
N ALA A 110 -4.15 20.69 -8.75
CA ALA A 110 -3.31 19.88 -7.88
C ALA A 110 -2.02 20.66 -7.57
N TYR A 111 -1.56 20.57 -6.34
CA TYR A 111 -0.29 21.17 -5.90
C TYR A 111 0.67 20.05 -5.49
N THR A 112 1.94 20.24 -5.81
CA THR A 112 3.00 19.34 -5.35
C THR A 112 3.46 19.81 -3.98
N LEU A 113 3.29 18.98 -2.97
CA LEU A 113 3.73 19.24 -1.61
C LEU A 113 5.11 18.61 -1.37
N PRO A 114 6.02 19.31 -0.68
CA PRO A 114 7.30 18.75 -0.30
C PRO A 114 7.12 17.62 0.73
N PRO A 115 8.08 16.68 0.81
CA PRO A 115 8.08 15.66 1.84
C PRO A 115 8.27 16.30 3.23
N GLU A 116 7.52 15.81 4.23
CA GLU A 116 7.61 16.24 5.63
C GLU A 116 7.38 15.10 6.63
N GLY A 117 7.68 15.32 7.91
CA GLY A 117 7.44 14.35 8.98
C GLY A 117 8.68 13.58 9.44
N LEU A 118 8.47 12.61 10.32
CA LEU A 118 9.51 11.88 11.04
C LEU A 118 10.38 11.01 10.11
N GLN A 119 9.81 10.40 9.07
CA GLN A 119 10.55 9.55 8.13
C GLN A 119 11.53 10.38 7.29
N VAL A 120 11.13 11.59 6.87
CA VAL A 120 11.99 12.54 6.14
C VAL A 120 13.12 13.05 7.03
N LEU A 121 12.81 13.35 8.30
CA LEU A 121 13.83 13.72 9.27
C LEU A 121 14.80 12.58 9.54
N ASP A 122 14.33 11.33 9.57
CA ASP A 122 15.18 10.14 9.73
C ASP A 122 16.20 10.04 8.61
N GLU A 123 15.76 10.12 7.36
CA GLU A 123 16.66 10.11 6.21
C GLU A 123 17.67 11.25 6.25
N LEU A 124 17.20 12.49 6.46
CA LEU A 124 18.08 13.67 6.44
C LEU A 124 19.10 13.67 7.59
N ILE A 125 18.68 13.33 8.81
CA ILE A 125 19.52 13.41 10.02
C ILE A 125 20.51 12.23 10.10
N PHE A 126 20.20 11.08 9.53
CA PHE A 126 21.11 9.93 9.49
C PHE A 126 21.95 9.85 8.22
N SER A 127 21.72 10.72 7.22
CA SER A 127 22.57 10.83 6.04
C SER A 127 23.97 11.40 6.34
N GLU A 128 24.95 11.03 5.51
CA GLU A 128 26.29 11.65 5.52
C GLU A 128 26.25 13.15 5.18
N GLU A 129 25.19 13.61 4.52
CA GLU A 129 24.99 15.01 4.12
C GLU A 129 24.20 15.84 5.14
N ALA A 130 23.90 15.31 6.33
CA ALA A 130 23.09 16.01 7.34
C ALA A 130 23.60 17.42 7.66
N SER A 131 24.92 17.60 7.71
CA SER A 131 25.55 18.91 7.95
C SER A 131 25.32 19.94 6.84
N ASN A 132 25.09 19.49 5.60
CA ASN A 132 24.76 20.36 4.46
C ASN A 132 23.27 20.72 4.44
N ASN A 133 22.42 19.94 5.11
CA ASN A 133 20.96 20.05 5.09
C ASN A 133 20.36 20.67 6.36
N LYS A 134 21.16 21.41 7.16
CA LYS A 134 20.75 22.03 8.44
C LYS A 134 19.46 22.86 8.36
N GLU A 135 19.34 23.76 7.38
CA GLU A 135 18.13 24.59 7.23
C GLU A 135 16.91 23.75 6.82
N LYS A 136 17.11 22.70 6.01
CA LYS A 136 16.02 21.81 5.62
C LYS A 136 15.52 20.98 6.80
N ILE A 137 16.43 20.47 7.62
CA ILE A 137 16.12 19.77 8.87
C ILE A 137 15.27 20.66 9.79
N LYS A 138 15.65 21.93 9.95
CA LYS A 138 14.86 22.91 10.73
C LYS A 138 13.47 23.12 10.17
N GLU A 139 13.37 23.36 8.86
CA GLU A 139 12.10 23.60 8.17
C GLU A 139 11.12 22.44 8.39
N ILE A 140 11.55 21.20 8.13
CA ILE A 140 10.71 20.01 8.30
C ILE A 140 10.36 19.81 9.78
N THR A 141 11.30 20.03 10.70
CA THR A 141 11.05 19.93 12.13
C THR A 141 10.00 20.94 12.60
N ASP A 142 10.01 22.16 12.05
CA ASP A 142 9.01 23.17 12.32
C ASP A 142 7.62 22.77 11.80
N PHE A 143 7.53 22.25 10.57
CA PHE A 143 6.26 21.75 10.02
C PHE A 143 5.68 20.62 10.88
N LEU A 144 6.47 19.59 11.16
CA LEU A 144 6.07 18.47 12.02
C LEU A 144 5.60 18.96 13.40
N TYR A 145 6.37 19.83 14.04
CA TYR A 145 6.03 20.37 15.35
C TYR A 145 4.71 21.16 15.31
N ASN A 146 4.53 22.05 14.33
CA ASN A 146 3.35 22.90 14.23
C ASN A 146 2.08 22.10 13.91
N SER A 147 2.18 21.12 13.00
CA SER A 147 1.09 20.21 12.66
C SER A 147 0.67 19.38 13.88
N TYR A 148 1.63 18.78 14.58
CA TYR A 148 1.34 18.01 15.79
C TYR A 148 0.87 18.87 16.96
N ALA A 149 1.42 20.07 17.16
CA ALA A 149 0.98 20.98 18.22
C ALA A 149 -0.48 21.41 18.03
N SER A 150 -0.90 21.64 16.77
CA SER A 150 -2.28 21.96 16.42
C SER A 150 -3.21 20.78 16.68
N PHE A 151 -2.81 19.57 16.25
CA PHE A 151 -3.53 18.33 16.54
C PHE A 151 -3.66 18.07 18.05
N TYR A 152 -2.58 18.22 18.82
CA TYR A 152 -2.56 18.06 20.26
C TYR A 152 -3.49 19.06 20.97
N LEU A 153 -3.48 20.33 20.55
CA LEU A 153 -4.38 21.33 21.11
C LEU A 153 -5.85 21.02 20.81
N HIS A 154 -6.13 20.49 19.61
CA HIS A 154 -7.47 20.04 19.26
C HIS A 154 -7.89 18.82 20.09
N SER A 155 -7.05 17.79 20.18
CA SER A 155 -7.37 16.56 20.91
C SER A 155 -7.55 16.81 22.42
N THR A 156 -6.79 17.72 23.01
CA THR A 156 -6.96 18.10 24.43
C THR A 156 -8.23 18.92 24.70
N LYS A 157 -8.69 19.72 23.74
CA LYS A 157 -9.92 20.54 23.87
C LYS A 157 -11.19 19.76 23.52
N SER A 158 -11.16 19.04 22.41
CA SER A 158 -12.32 18.38 21.80
C SER A 158 -12.41 16.89 22.14
N GLY A 159 -11.36 16.32 22.72
CA GLY A 159 -11.21 14.87 22.90
C GLY A 159 -10.75 14.18 21.62
N LEU A 160 -10.31 12.93 21.76
CA LEU A 160 -10.00 12.07 20.62
C LEU A 160 -11.25 11.32 20.14
N SER A 161 -11.23 10.92 18.87
CA SER A 161 -12.16 9.94 18.34
C SER A 161 -12.04 8.66 19.15
N LYS A 162 -13.13 8.22 19.78
CA LYS A 162 -13.09 7.07 20.69
C LYS A 162 -13.25 5.74 19.97
N GLY A 163 -13.68 5.74 18.71
CA GLY A 163 -14.00 4.55 17.93
C GLY A 163 -15.03 3.63 18.59
N ASN A 164 -15.59 2.72 17.81
CA ASN A 164 -16.40 1.63 18.38
C ASN A 164 -15.57 0.36 18.60
N ASN A 165 -14.39 0.25 17.98
CA ASN A 165 -13.54 -0.93 18.05
C ASN A 165 -12.18 -0.60 18.71
N LYS A 166 -11.79 -1.42 19.69
CA LYS A 166 -10.53 -1.28 20.45
C LYS A 166 -9.43 -2.26 20.04
N THR A 167 -9.76 -3.27 19.24
CA THR A 167 -8.83 -4.34 18.84
C THR A 167 -8.31 -4.15 17.42
N LEU A 168 -9.11 -3.59 16.51
CA LEU A 168 -8.70 -3.30 15.13
C LEU A 168 -7.49 -2.35 15.04
N PRO A 169 -7.38 -1.28 15.85
CA PRO A 169 -6.16 -0.48 15.90
C PRO A 169 -4.90 -1.35 16.16
N LEU A 170 -5.01 -2.34 17.05
CA LEU A 170 -3.89 -3.24 17.39
C LEU A 170 -3.56 -4.17 16.23
N ARG A 171 -4.57 -4.71 15.54
CA ARG A 171 -4.36 -5.61 14.38
C ARG A 171 -3.78 -4.88 13.18
N ILE A 172 -4.25 -3.66 12.91
CA ILE A 172 -3.68 -2.77 11.89
C ILE A 172 -2.23 -2.43 12.21
N GLU A 173 -1.92 -2.18 13.50
CA GLU A 173 -0.55 -1.94 13.92
C GLU A 173 0.37 -3.14 13.68
N LEU A 174 -0.09 -4.37 13.94
CA LEU A 174 0.69 -5.57 13.60
C LEU A 174 0.96 -5.70 12.09
N ILE A 175 -0.01 -5.33 11.25
CA ILE A 175 0.18 -5.27 9.80
C ILE A 175 1.25 -4.21 9.48
N ARG A 176 1.15 -2.99 10.04
CA ARG A 176 2.11 -1.91 9.84
C ARG A 176 3.53 -2.31 10.27
N ILE A 177 3.70 -2.84 11.48
CA ILE A 177 5.00 -3.28 12.00
C ILE A 177 5.65 -4.26 11.03
N TYR A 178 4.90 -5.25 10.55
CA TYR A 178 5.45 -6.30 9.71
C TYR A 178 5.71 -5.87 8.26
N THR A 179 4.86 -5.02 7.70
CA THR A 179 4.90 -4.66 6.28
C THR A 179 5.69 -3.38 5.98
N LEU A 180 5.80 -2.48 6.96
CA LEU A 180 6.50 -1.19 6.86
C LEU A 180 7.63 -1.05 7.89
N GLY A 181 7.36 -1.34 9.16
CA GLY A 181 8.32 -1.11 10.24
C GLY A 181 9.61 -1.91 10.06
N ILE A 182 9.52 -3.23 10.01
CA ILE A 182 10.70 -4.12 9.92
C ILE A 182 11.33 -4.20 8.52
N THR A 183 10.71 -3.58 7.52
CA THR A 183 11.26 -3.48 6.16
C THR A 183 12.19 -2.28 5.99
N GLY A 184 12.30 -1.43 7.00
CA GLY A 184 13.07 -0.18 6.93
C GLY A 184 12.30 0.96 6.27
N PHE A 185 11.04 0.73 5.84
CA PHE A 185 10.22 1.78 5.22
C PHE A 185 10.08 2.98 6.16
N ASP A 186 9.73 2.76 7.43
CA ASP A 186 9.53 3.86 8.39
C ASP A 186 10.82 4.58 8.79
N THR A 187 11.99 3.93 8.67
CA THR A 187 13.31 4.41 9.12
C THR A 187 14.38 4.23 8.03
N PRO A 188 14.21 4.88 6.87
CA PRO A 188 15.09 4.65 5.72
C PRO A 188 16.53 5.12 5.95
N GLY A 189 16.77 6.05 6.90
CA GLY A 189 18.10 6.54 7.25
C GLY A 189 18.74 5.75 8.39
N SER A 190 18.03 5.59 9.51
CA SER A 190 18.60 4.97 10.71
C SER A 190 18.55 3.45 10.73
N LEU A 191 17.59 2.85 10.01
CA LEU A 191 17.29 1.42 10.03
C LEU A 191 17.07 0.85 11.45
N HIS A 192 16.58 1.69 12.39
CA HIS A 192 16.28 1.33 13.79
C HIS A 192 15.01 0.45 13.94
N ILE A 193 14.84 -0.51 13.03
CA ILE A 193 13.61 -1.30 12.86
C ILE A 193 13.17 -2.01 14.15
N SER A 194 14.12 -2.58 14.90
CA SER A 194 13.79 -3.38 16.07
C SER A 194 13.44 -2.52 17.27
N GLU A 195 14.09 -1.36 17.41
CA GLU A 195 13.77 -0.39 18.46
C GLU A 195 12.37 0.17 18.26
N GLU A 196 12.04 0.61 17.03
CA GLU A 196 10.71 1.15 16.72
C GLU A 196 9.60 0.11 16.91
N ALA A 197 9.78 -1.11 16.36
CA ALA A 197 8.83 -2.19 16.53
C ALA A 197 8.63 -2.54 18.01
N SER A 198 9.68 -2.52 18.83
CA SER A 198 9.59 -2.79 20.26
C SER A 198 8.75 -1.72 20.98
N HIS A 199 8.91 -0.44 20.63
CA HIS A 199 8.11 0.64 21.21
C HIS A 199 6.65 0.61 20.75
N ALA A 200 6.37 0.23 19.50
CA ALA A 200 5.01 0.00 19.04
C ALA A 200 4.31 -1.12 19.82
N LEU A 201 4.99 -2.26 20.01
CA LEU A 201 4.47 -3.37 20.82
C LEU A 201 4.35 -3.01 22.31
N LEU A 202 5.24 -2.17 22.84
CA LEU A 202 5.13 -1.63 24.19
C LEU A 202 3.88 -0.75 24.34
N GLY A 203 3.60 0.09 23.35
CA GLY A 203 2.37 0.89 23.28
C GLY A 203 1.11 0.02 23.35
N ILE A 204 1.04 -1.02 22.51
CA ILE A 204 -0.03 -2.02 22.53
C ILE A 204 -0.13 -2.68 23.91
N LYS A 205 1.01 -3.13 24.47
CA LYS A 205 1.04 -3.79 25.78
C LYS A 205 0.50 -2.87 26.88
N LYS A 206 0.95 -1.62 26.94
CA LYS A 206 0.44 -0.64 27.91
C LYS A 206 -1.07 -0.44 27.73
N TYR A 207 -1.54 -0.34 26.49
CA TYR A 207 -2.94 -0.10 26.16
C TYR A 207 -3.87 -1.22 26.64
N ILE A 208 -3.52 -2.48 26.36
CA ILE A 208 -4.35 -3.62 26.75
C ILE A 208 -4.36 -3.87 28.27
N ASN A 209 -3.38 -3.36 29.01
CA ASN A 209 -3.34 -3.47 30.47
C ASN A 209 -4.03 -2.28 31.19
N ASP A 210 -4.09 -1.09 30.56
CA ASP A 210 -4.68 0.11 31.14
C ASP A 210 -6.19 0.26 30.82
N ASP A 211 -6.60 0.02 29.57
CA ASP A 211 -7.97 0.30 29.13
C ASP A 211 -8.97 -0.68 29.76
N VAL A 212 -10.04 -0.12 30.35
CA VAL A 212 -11.10 -0.87 31.04
C VAL A 212 -11.76 -1.90 30.12
N TYR A 213 -11.79 -1.65 28.81
CA TYR A 213 -12.34 -2.57 27.82
C TYR A 213 -11.69 -3.97 27.91
N PHE A 214 -10.36 -4.04 28.06
CA PHE A 214 -9.64 -5.32 28.06
C PHE A 214 -9.73 -6.10 29.36
N LYS A 215 -10.29 -5.52 30.43
CA LYS A 215 -10.55 -6.24 31.68
C LYS A 215 -11.54 -7.39 31.52
N ASN A 216 -12.32 -7.39 30.43
CA ASN A 216 -13.26 -8.45 30.08
C ASN A 216 -12.62 -9.60 29.27
N TYR A 217 -11.33 -9.51 28.95
CA TYR A 217 -10.61 -10.47 28.11
C TYR A 217 -9.43 -11.10 28.86
N ASN A 218 -9.07 -12.33 28.50
CA ASN A 218 -7.85 -12.94 29.00
C ASN A 218 -6.63 -12.45 28.22
N ILE A 219 -5.97 -11.42 28.74
CA ILE A 219 -4.80 -10.81 28.09
C ILE A 219 -3.47 -11.53 28.40
N GLN A 220 -3.45 -12.62 29.18
CA GLN A 220 -2.20 -13.25 29.62
C GLN A 220 -1.37 -13.77 28.44
N LYS A 221 -2.01 -14.43 27.48
CA LYS A 221 -1.35 -14.96 26.29
C LYS A 221 -0.77 -13.82 25.44
N ALA A 222 -1.57 -12.79 25.14
CA ALA A 222 -1.09 -11.60 24.44
C ALA A 222 0.09 -10.92 25.17
N ASN A 223 0.00 -10.74 26.48
CA ASN A 223 1.07 -10.16 27.30
C ASN A 223 2.36 -10.98 27.26
N ALA A 224 2.27 -12.31 27.27
CA ALA A 224 3.43 -13.18 27.15
C ALA A 224 4.10 -13.01 25.78
N ILE A 225 3.33 -13.12 24.70
CA ILE A 225 3.87 -12.98 23.33
C ILE A 225 4.44 -11.58 23.09
N LEU A 226 3.78 -10.52 23.58
CA LEU A 226 4.31 -9.15 23.50
C LEU A 226 5.65 -9.01 24.24
N SER A 227 5.80 -9.65 25.40
CA SER A 227 7.04 -9.59 26.18
C SER A 227 8.17 -10.35 25.50
N GLU A 228 7.90 -11.56 25.02
CA GLU A 228 8.87 -12.37 24.27
C GLU A 228 9.27 -11.70 22.96
N SER A 229 8.32 -11.06 22.27
CA SER A 229 8.58 -10.30 21.05
C SER A 229 9.52 -9.11 21.30
N MET A 230 9.28 -8.33 22.35
CA MET A 230 10.20 -7.23 22.72
C MET A 230 11.59 -7.73 23.12
N LEU A 231 11.70 -8.90 23.76
CA LEU A 231 12.99 -9.54 24.04
C LEU A 231 13.71 -9.92 22.74
N TYR A 232 13.01 -10.59 21.82
CA TYR A 232 13.56 -10.92 20.50
C TYR A 232 14.06 -9.69 19.75
N LEU A 233 13.29 -8.61 19.73
CA LEU A 233 13.67 -7.34 19.09
C LEU A 233 14.89 -6.69 19.77
N SER A 234 15.04 -6.84 21.08
CA SER A 234 16.22 -6.33 21.81
C SER A 234 17.50 -7.11 21.52
N GLU A 235 17.38 -8.40 21.17
CA GLU A 235 18.50 -9.29 20.85
C GLU A 235 18.86 -9.26 19.35
N ASN A 236 17.89 -8.96 18.48
CA ASN A 236 18.03 -8.97 17.03
C ASN A 236 17.85 -7.56 16.47
N THR A 237 18.92 -6.75 16.49
CA THR A 237 18.88 -5.33 16.10
C THR A 237 19.47 -5.03 14.73
N ASN A 238 20.24 -5.95 14.14
CA ASN A 238 20.86 -5.73 12.83
C ASN A 238 19.83 -5.90 11.70
N PHE A 239 19.61 -4.84 10.93
CA PHE A 239 18.63 -4.78 9.85
C PHE A 239 18.81 -5.87 8.77
N GLU A 240 20.05 -6.14 8.37
CA GLU A 240 20.39 -7.07 7.29
C GLU A 240 20.20 -8.53 7.72
N THR A 241 20.58 -8.86 8.96
CA THR A 241 20.50 -10.23 9.48
C THR A 241 19.21 -10.54 10.24
N PHE A 242 18.30 -9.57 10.39
CA PHE A 242 17.04 -9.75 11.10
C PHE A 242 16.16 -10.82 10.42
N ASP A 243 15.82 -11.89 11.15
CA ASP A 243 14.95 -12.95 10.63
C ASP A 243 13.48 -12.55 10.73
N ARG A 244 12.93 -12.12 9.60
CA ARG A 244 11.54 -11.65 9.46
C ARG A 244 10.56 -12.81 9.42
N ILE A 245 10.99 -13.99 8.99
CA ILE A 245 10.16 -15.20 8.99
C ILE A 245 9.92 -15.65 10.42
N GLU A 246 10.99 -15.73 11.22
CA GLU A 246 10.88 -16.09 12.63
C GLU A 246 10.02 -15.07 13.38
N PHE A 247 10.30 -13.78 13.18
CA PHE A 247 9.53 -12.70 13.82
C PHE A 247 8.04 -12.77 13.49
N TYR A 248 7.70 -13.02 12.23
CA TYR A 248 6.32 -13.22 11.78
C TYR A 248 5.66 -14.41 12.47
N LYS A 249 6.26 -15.60 12.31
CA LYS A 249 5.65 -16.87 12.71
C LYS A 249 5.52 -17.00 14.22
N LYS A 250 6.51 -16.51 14.99
CA LYS A 250 6.51 -16.63 16.45
C LYS A 250 5.75 -15.53 17.16
N TYR A 251 5.71 -14.30 16.61
CA TYR A 251 5.18 -13.16 17.34
C TYR A 251 4.01 -12.46 16.63
N ILE A 252 4.20 -11.98 15.39
CA ILE A 252 3.18 -11.18 14.70
C ILE A 252 1.92 -11.99 14.42
N GLN A 253 2.04 -13.15 13.80
CA GLN A 253 0.90 -13.99 13.42
C GLN A 253 0.10 -14.48 14.65
N PRO A 254 0.74 -15.00 15.72
CA PRO A 254 0.01 -15.36 16.94
C PRO A 254 -0.68 -14.17 17.62
N LEU A 255 -0.07 -12.97 17.65
CA LEU A 255 -0.74 -11.78 18.19
C LEU A 255 -1.92 -11.34 17.32
N TYR A 256 -1.79 -11.44 16.00
CA TYR A 256 -2.84 -11.09 15.06
C TYR A 256 -4.09 -11.96 15.22
N GLU A 257 -3.90 -13.27 15.41
CA GLU A 257 -4.97 -14.21 15.73
C GLU A 257 -5.58 -13.93 17.11
N GLU A 258 -4.73 -13.69 18.13
CA GLU A 258 -5.17 -13.43 19.50
C GLU A 258 -6.07 -12.19 19.57
N PHE A 259 -5.63 -11.06 18.99
CA PHE A 259 -6.42 -9.83 18.95
C PHE A 259 -7.71 -9.98 18.13
N GLY A 260 -7.67 -10.80 17.07
CA GLY A 260 -8.85 -11.13 16.26
C GLY A 260 -9.91 -11.95 17.01
N SER A 261 -9.57 -12.58 18.14
CA SER A 261 -10.50 -13.37 18.96
C SER A 261 -11.31 -12.55 19.97
N TRP A 262 -10.91 -11.29 20.22
CA TRP A 262 -11.49 -10.46 21.28
C TRP A 262 -12.73 -9.68 20.81
N ASP A 263 -12.62 -8.87 19.76
CA ASP A 263 -13.76 -8.14 19.21
C ASP A 263 -14.24 -8.77 17.90
N GLY A 264 -15.53 -9.05 17.82
CA GLY A 264 -16.19 -9.59 16.64
C GLY A 264 -16.92 -8.54 15.80
N ARG A 265 -16.81 -7.25 16.13
CA ARG A 265 -17.49 -6.18 15.38
C ARG A 265 -16.66 -5.79 14.14
N PRO A 266 -17.12 -6.09 12.91
CA PRO A 266 -16.55 -5.46 11.73
C PRO A 266 -16.86 -3.97 11.85
N ASP A 267 -15.83 -3.17 12.10
CA ASP A 267 -15.93 -1.71 12.02
C ASP A 267 -16.23 -1.29 10.57
N ASP A 268 -16.57 -0.03 10.34
CA ASP A 268 -16.87 0.55 9.02
C ASP A 268 -15.63 0.58 8.07
N LEU A 269 -14.56 -0.19 8.38
CA LEU A 269 -13.35 -0.33 7.57
C LEU A 269 -13.63 -0.86 6.16
N ARG A 270 -14.75 -1.55 5.93
CA ARG A 270 -15.09 -2.09 4.60
C ARG A 270 -15.21 -1.03 3.51
N GLU A 271 -15.49 0.23 3.88
CA GLU A 271 -15.59 1.34 2.93
C GLU A 271 -14.23 2.00 2.65
N PHE A 272 -13.24 1.82 3.54
CA PHE A 272 -11.97 2.53 3.48
C PHE A 272 -10.75 1.63 3.28
N SER A 273 -10.85 0.34 3.61
CA SER A 273 -9.75 -0.61 3.65
C SER A 273 -10.11 -1.88 2.88
N GLY A 274 -9.19 -2.35 2.05
CA GLY A 274 -9.34 -3.63 1.38
C GLY A 274 -8.93 -4.82 2.23
N TRP A 275 -8.43 -4.58 3.45
CA TRP A 275 -8.13 -5.64 4.42
C TRP A 275 -9.41 -6.31 4.92
N ASN A 276 -9.46 -7.64 4.83
CA ASN A 276 -10.54 -8.42 5.40
C ASN A 276 -10.33 -8.62 6.92
N VAL A 277 -11.12 -7.89 7.70
CA VAL A 277 -11.10 -7.96 9.16
C VAL A 277 -11.39 -9.36 9.73
N THR A 278 -12.05 -10.25 9.00
CA THR A 278 -12.32 -11.61 9.49
C THR A 278 -11.21 -12.60 9.15
N SER A 279 -10.23 -12.20 8.32
CA SER A 279 -9.07 -13.05 8.03
C SER A 279 -8.30 -13.35 9.31
N LYS A 280 -7.81 -14.58 9.41
CA LYS A 280 -7.00 -15.05 10.56
C LYS A 280 -5.51 -15.07 10.26
N ASN A 281 -5.09 -14.94 8.99
CA ASN A 281 -3.70 -15.09 8.60
C ASN A 281 -3.31 -14.08 7.51
N PHE A 282 -2.10 -13.53 7.58
CA PHE A 282 -1.63 -12.57 6.57
C PHE A 282 -1.50 -13.21 5.18
N PHE A 283 -1.01 -14.45 5.12
CA PHE A 283 -0.72 -15.14 3.87
C PHE A 283 -1.88 -16.03 3.41
N SER A 284 -3.09 -15.85 3.93
CA SER A 284 -4.28 -16.56 3.42
C SER A 284 -4.91 -15.82 2.24
N SER A 285 -5.58 -16.56 1.36
CA SER A 285 -6.25 -16.00 0.18
C SER A 285 -7.39 -15.02 0.49
N ASP A 286 -7.89 -15.03 1.72
CA ASP A 286 -8.95 -14.15 2.20
C ASP A 286 -8.42 -12.94 2.98
N PHE A 287 -7.10 -12.70 3.04
CA PHE A 287 -6.51 -11.56 3.75
C PHE A 287 -7.02 -10.21 3.22
N LEU A 288 -7.17 -10.08 1.90
CA LEU A 288 -7.85 -8.95 1.27
C LEU A 288 -9.23 -9.35 0.76
N ASP A 289 -10.20 -8.44 0.88
CA ASP A 289 -11.52 -8.62 0.28
C ASP A 289 -11.46 -8.19 -1.20
N PRO A 290 -11.57 -9.12 -2.17
CA PRO A 290 -11.53 -8.76 -3.58
C PRO A 290 -12.67 -7.82 -3.99
N TYR A 291 -13.81 -7.82 -3.28
CA TYR A 291 -14.96 -6.99 -3.64
C TYR A 291 -14.74 -5.51 -3.35
N PHE A 292 -13.85 -5.15 -2.40
CA PHE A 292 -13.47 -3.76 -2.12
C PHE A 292 -12.89 -3.04 -3.35
N TYR A 293 -12.29 -3.81 -4.26
CA TYR A 293 -11.58 -3.30 -5.44
C TYR A 293 -12.43 -3.34 -6.72
N THR A 294 -13.67 -3.83 -6.63
CA THR A 294 -14.53 -4.04 -7.79
C THR A 294 -15.85 -3.29 -7.63
N LEU A 295 -16.49 -2.98 -8.76
CA LEU A 295 -17.88 -2.52 -8.76
C LEU A 295 -18.88 -3.68 -8.62
N LEU A 296 -18.40 -4.93 -8.53
CA LEU A 296 -19.23 -6.11 -8.36
C LEU A 296 -19.78 -6.17 -6.94
N GLN A 297 -21.09 -6.40 -6.84
CA GLN A 297 -21.69 -6.81 -5.57
C GLN A 297 -21.53 -8.33 -5.41
N SER A 298 -21.49 -8.82 -4.16
CA SER A 298 -21.34 -10.26 -3.88
C SER A 298 -22.41 -11.13 -4.55
N GLY A 299 -23.62 -10.60 -4.75
CA GLY A 299 -24.70 -11.26 -5.50
C GLY A 299 -24.49 -11.36 -7.02
N ASP A 300 -23.57 -10.56 -7.59
CA ASP A 300 -23.25 -10.51 -9.01
C ASP A 300 -22.06 -11.43 -9.39
N ASN A 301 -21.57 -12.27 -8.47
CA ASN A 301 -20.43 -13.18 -8.69
C ASN A 301 -20.80 -14.67 -8.55
N THR A 302 -21.83 -15.13 -9.29
CA THR A 302 -22.18 -16.56 -9.32
C THR A 302 -21.27 -17.35 -10.28
N PRO A 303 -21.11 -18.68 -10.11
CA PRO A 303 -20.37 -19.52 -11.04
C PRO A 303 -20.86 -19.39 -12.50
N GLU A 304 -22.16 -19.19 -12.71
CA GLU A 304 -22.76 -19.05 -14.03
C GLU A 304 -22.43 -17.70 -14.68
N ILE A 305 -22.42 -16.60 -13.90
CA ILE A 305 -21.97 -15.29 -14.37
C ILE A 305 -20.48 -15.35 -14.72
N ARG A 306 -19.67 -15.99 -13.87
CA ARG A 306 -18.24 -16.20 -14.11
C ARG A 306 -17.98 -17.01 -15.39
N SER A 307 -18.76 -18.07 -15.62
CA SER A 307 -18.67 -18.88 -16.84
C SER A 307 -19.04 -18.07 -18.08
N LEU A 308 -20.06 -17.21 -17.99
CA LEU A 308 -20.39 -16.26 -19.06
C LEU A 308 -19.26 -15.25 -19.31
N GLY A 309 -18.66 -14.70 -18.26
CA GLY A 309 -17.48 -13.85 -18.33
C GLY A 309 -16.30 -14.53 -19.01
N LYS A 310 -16.02 -15.79 -18.62
CA LYS A 310 -15.00 -16.62 -19.26
C LYS A 310 -15.28 -16.73 -20.75
N LYS A 311 -16.50 -17.08 -21.17
CA LYS A 311 -16.84 -17.15 -22.61
C LYS A 311 -16.55 -15.84 -23.34
N ILE A 312 -16.95 -14.70 -22.76
CA ILE A 312 -16.68 -13.37 -23.33
C ILE A 312 -15.17 -13.11 -23.46
N PHE A 313 -14.38 -13.45 -22.44
CA PHE A 313 -12.93 -13.23 -22.41
C PHE A 313 -12.19 -13.89 -23.59
N TYR A 314 -12.65 -15.06 -24.05
CA TYR A 314 -12.06 -15.77 -25.19
C TYR A 314 -12.74 -15.45 -26.54
N ASP A 315 -13.88 -14.76 -26.55
CA ASP A 315 -14.67 -14.54 -27.77
C ASP A 315 -14.07 -13.41 -28.61
N GLN A 316 -13.64 -13.72 -29.84
CA GLN A 316 -13.08 -12.72 -30.75
C GLN A 316 -14.14 -11.74 -31.29
N ASN A 317 -15.44 -12.04 -31.17
CA ASN A 317 -16.51 -11.14 -31.59
C ASN A 317 -16.51 -9.79 -30.83
N ILE A 318 -15.78 -9.70 -29.72
CA ILE A 318 -15.64 -8.47 -28.94
C ILE A 318 -14.67 -7.46 -29.55
N SER A 319 -13.91 -7.83 -30.59
CA SER A 319 -13.09 -6.91 -31.39
C SER A 319 -13.80 -6.52 -32.69
N ASP A 320 -13.43 -5.39 -33.28
CA ASP A 320 -14.04 -4.90 -34.53
C ASP A 320 -13.88 -5.90 -35.68
N ASN A 321 -12.63 -6.26 -35.97
CA ASN A 321 -12.25 -7.18 -37.06
C ASN A 321 -12.44 -8.66 -36.74
N GLN A 322 -12.92 -8.98 -35.53
CA GLN A 322 -13.17 -10.35 -35.04
C GLN A 322 -11.92 -11.25 -35.03
N LYS A 323 -10.73 -10.67 -34.85
CA LYS A 323 -9.45 -11.41 -34.78
C LYS A 323 -8.80 -11.40 -33.40
N MET A 324 -9.32 -10.62 -32.46
CA MET A 324 -8.76 -10.46 -31.13
C MET A 324 -9.81 -10.65 -30.04
N SER A 325 -9.36 -11.21 -28.93
CA SER A 325 -10.08 -11.33 -27.64
C SER A 325 -9.10 -10.99 -26.51
N CYS A 326 -9.58 -10.94 -25.26
CA CYS A 326 -8.71 -10.72 -24.11
C CYS A 326 -7.62 -11.80 -24.03
N ALA A 327 -8.01 -13.05 -24.31
CA ALA A 327 -7.10 -14.19 -24.35
C ALA A 327 -6.04 -14.15 -25.46
N THR A 328 -6.12 -13.21 -26.41
CA THR A 328 -5.06 -13.04 -27.41
C THR A 328 -3.77 -12.50 -26.78
N CYS A 329 -3.87 -11.65 -25.75
CA CYS A 329 -2.73 -11.03 -25.05
C CYS A 329 -2.56 -11.54 -23.61
N HIS A 330 -3.56 -12.25 -23.08
CA HIS A 330 -3.58 -12.74 -21.70
C HIS A 330 -3.83 -14.25 -21.67
N LEU A 331 -2.77 -15.04 -21.92
CA LEU A 331 -2.84 -16.50 -22.04
C LEU A 331 -2.73 -17.19 -20.68
N PRO A 332 -3.70 -18.05 -20.27
CA PRO A 332 -3.69 -18.70 -18.96
C PRO A 332 -2.41 -19.46 -18.62
N GLU A 333 -1.84 -20.18 -19.59
CA GLU A 333 -0.62 -20.97 -19.44
C GLU A 333 0.61 -20.13 -19.08
N ASN A 334 0.57 -18.83 -19.34
CA ASN A 334 1.63 -17.87 -19.08
C ASN A 334 1.23 -16.89 -17.96
N ALA A 335 0.45 -17.37 -16.98
CA ALA A 335 -0.14 -16.55 -15.92
C ALA A 335 -0.88 -15.31 -16.48
N PHE A 336 -1.64 -15.47 -17.56
CA PHE A 336 -2.36 -14.40 -18.25
C PHE A 336 -1.48 -13.29 -18.84
N THR A 337 -0.34 -13.66 -19.43
CA THR A 337 0.50 -12.80 -20.29
C THR A 337 0.66 -13.38 -21.69
N ASP A 338 1.34 -12.69 -22.60
CA ASP A 338 1.63 -13.17 -23.96
C ASP A 338 3.11 -13.52 -24.22
N LEU A 339 3.96 -13.34 -23.19
CA LEU A 339 5.42 -13.50 -23.25
C LEU A 339 6.11 -12.70 -24.37
N LYS A 340 5.52 -11.56 -24.78
CA LYS A 340 6.11 -10.66 -25.77
C LYS A 340 6.69 -9.42 -25.09
N THR A 341 7.71 -8.84 -25.71
CA THR A 341 8.22 -7.50 -25.33
C THR A 341 7.09 -6.48 -25.33
N LYS A 342 6.26 -6.47 -26.37
CA LYS A 342 5.02 -5.69 -26.48
C LYS A 342 3.98 -6.51 -27.24
N SER A 343 2.71 -6.41 -26.82
CA SER A 343 1.63 -7.19 -27.43
C SER A 343 1.36 -6.77 -28.87
N GLN A 344 0.93 -7.73 -29.69
CA GLN A 344 0.53 -7.45 -31.06
C GLN A 344 -0.71 -6.55 -31.08
N SER A 345 -0.72 -5.57 -31.98
CA SER A 345 -1.88 -4.75 -32.26
C SER A 345 -2.84 -5.47 -33.21
N ASN A 346 -4.11 -5.04 -33.24
CA ASN A 346 -5.03 -5.39 -34.32
C ASN A 346 -4.59 -4.87 -35.71
N ILE A 347 -3.67 -3.91 -35.76
CA ILE A 347 -3.05 -3.41 -37.00
C ILE A 347 -1.83 -4.30 -37.31
N GLN A 348 -1.89 -4.96 -38.46
CA GLN A 348 -0.82 -5.87 -38.91
C GLN A 348 0.56 -5.19 -38.90
N GLY A 349 1.53 -5.84 -38.26
CA GLY A 349 2.92 -5.37 -38.18
C GLY A 349 3.17 -4.30 -37.12
N LYS A 350 2.16 -3.93 -36.31
CA LYS A 350 2.31 -3.01 -35.18
C LYS A 350 2.14 -3.73 -33.84
N THR A 351 2.69 -3.14 -32.79
CA THR A 351 2.47 -3.54 -31.40
C THR A 351 1.81 -2.39 -30.65
N VAL A 352 1.20 -2.70 -29.51
CA VAL A 352 0.91 -1.68 -28.50
C VAL A 352 2.22 -1.16 -27.89
N ILE A 353 2.14 -0.15 -27.04
CA ILE A 353 3.33 0.55 -26.51
C ILE A 353 4.04 -0.18 -25.36
N ARG A 354 3.37 -1.12 -24.67
CA ARG A 354 3.85 -1.78 -23.44
C ARG A 354 3.70 -3.30 -23.47
N ASN A 355 4.42 -3.97 -22.59
CA ASN A 355 4.23 -5.39 -22.25
C ASN A 355 2.83 -5.63 -21.66
N SER A 356 2.30 -6.86 -21.82
CA SER A 356 1.02 -7.27 -21.25
C SER A 356 1.21 -7.76 -19.82
N PRO A 357 0.66 -7.07 -18.79
CA PRO A 357 0.80 -7.52 -17.42
C PRO A 357 -0.06 -8.76 -17.14
N SER A 358 0.35 -9.55 -16.15
CA SER A 358 -0.46 -10.67 -15.66
C SER A 358 -1.82 -10.17 -15.15
N LEU A 359 -2.88 -10.94 -15.44
CA LEU A 359 -4.21 -10.73 -14.82
C LEU A 359 -4.36 -11.48 -13.49
N TYR A 360 -3.39 -12.33 -13.13
CA TYR A 360 -3.44 -13.05 -11.88
C TYR A 360 -3.27 -12.07 -10.71
N ASN A 361 -4.15 -12.16 -9.71
CA ASN A 361 -4.24 -11.24 -8.56
C ASN A 361 -4.55 -9.77 -8.93
N ALA A 362 -4.86 -9.46 -10.19
CA ALA A 362 -5.12 -8.08 -10.64
C ALA A 362 -6.37 -7.46 -10.00
N VAL A 363 -7.26 -8.30 -9.44
CA VAL A 363 -8.46 -7.85 -8.71
C VAL A 363 -8.11 -6.95 -7.53
N PHE A 364 -6.98 -7.13 -6.86
CA PHE A 364 -6.61 -6.35 -5.68
C PHE A 364 -6.02 -4.97 -5.99
N ALA A 365 -6.13 -4.49 -7.23
CA ALA A 365 -5.64 -3.18 -7.63
C ALA A 365 -6.71 -2.09 -7.47
N LYS A 366 -6.33 -0.95 -6.90
CA LYS A 366 -7.12 0.30 -6.91
C LYS A 366 -6.90 1.13 -8.16
N ARG A 367 -5.79 0.91 -8.86
CA ARG A 367 -5.46 1.58 -10.12
C ARG A 367 -4.91 0.57 -11.12
N PHE A 368 -5.36 0.64 -12.37
CA PHE A 368 -5.02 -0.29 -13.45
C PHE A 368 -4.16 0.38 -14.51
N PHE A 369 -3.49 -0.46 -15.33
CA PHE A 369 -2.40 -0.10 -16.25
C PHE A 369 -1.10 0.33 -15.55
N TYR A 370 0.02 0.24 -16.27
CA TYR A 370 1.32 0.70 -15.81
C TYR A 370 1.37 2.22 -15.52
N ASP A 371 0.55 3.04 -16.19
CA ASP A 371 0.46 4.50 -15.94
C ASP A 371 -0.68 4.86 -14.98
N MET A 372 -1.29 3.86 -14.32
CA MET A 372 -2.38 4.01 -13.37
C MET A 372 -3.63 4.71 -13.92
N ARG A 373 -3.83 4.87 -15.24
CA ARG A 373 -4.89 5.73 -15.78
C ARG A 373 -6.34 5.29 -15.49
N ALA A 374 -6.57 4.04 -15.09
CA ALA A 374 -7.91 3.52 -14.81
C ALA A 374 -8.11 3.26 -13.31
N PHE A 375 -9.28 3.62 -12.77
CA PHE A 375 -9.62 3.56 -11.34
C PHE A 375 -10.33 2.27 -10.90
N TYR A 376 -10.82 1.48 -11.85
CA TYR A 376 -11.50 0.21 -11.60
C TYR A 376 -11.43 -0.66 -12.86
N LEU A 377 -11.68 -1.95 -12.70
CA LEU A 377 -11.51 -2.95 -13.74
C LEU A 377 -12.39 -2.67 -14.97
N GLU A 378 -13.63 -2.22 -14.78
CA GLU A 378 -14.56 -1.92 -15.86
C GLU A 378 -14.07 -0.75 -16.73
N GLN A 379 -13.40 0.24 -16.13
CA GLN A 379 -12.77 1.33 -16.87
C GLN A 379 -11.53 0.84 -17.64
N GLN A 380 -10.77 -0.09 -17.06
CA GLN A 380 -9.65 -0.73 -17.75
C GLN A 380 -10.14 -1.44 -19.02
N VAL A 381 -11.20 -2.24 -18.92
CA VAL A 381 -11.85 -2.92 -20.06
C VAL A 381 -12.36 -1.91 -21.08
N GLU A 382 -13.00 -0.82 -20.64
CA GLU A 382 -13.47 0.23 -21.53
C GLU A 382 -12.34 0.83 -22.37
N HIS A 383 -11.18 1.12 -21.76
CA HIS A 383 -10.02 1.63 -22.48
C HIS A 383 -9.55 0.67 -23.58
N VAL A 384 -9.54 -0.65 -23.32
CA VAL A 384 -9.15 -1.66 -24.33
C VAL A 384 -10.17 -1.77 -25.46
N ILE A 385 -11.47 -1.70 -25.14
CA ILE A 385 -12.56 -1.76 -26.13
C ILE A 385 -12.43 -0.63 -27.16
N TYR A 386 -12.18 0.59 -26.69
CA TYR A 386 -12.12 1.79 -27.54
C TYR A 386 -10.74 2.06 -28.15
N ASN A 387 -9.68 1.38 -27.71
CA ASN A 387 -8.34 1.61 -28.25
C ASN A 387 -8.23 1.11 -29.70
N GLU A 388 -7.85 2.02 -30.60
CA GLU A 388 -7.70 1.76 -32.04
C GLU A 388 -6.66 0.67 -32.36
N GLN A 389 -5.67 0.48 -31.48
CA GLN A 389 -4.62 -0.53 -31.63
C GLN A 389 -4.98 -1.89 -30.99
N GLU A 390 -6.08 -1.96 -30.23
CA GLU A 390 -6.53 -3.16 -29.53
C GLU A 390 -7.86 -3.66 -30.12
N PHE A 391 -9.01 -3.44 -29.47
CA PHE A 391 -10.29 -3.95 -29.98
C PHE A 391 -10.93 -3.04 -31.03
N ASN A 392 -10.58 -1.75 -31.04
CA ASN A 392 -11.05 -0.74 -31.99
C ASN A 392 -12.57 -0.74 -32.24
N THR A 393 -13.37 -0.86 -31.19
CA THR A 393 -14.82 -1.00 -31.30
C THR A 393 -15.54 -0.18 -30.23
N SER A 394 -16.85 -0.41 -30.06
CA SER A 394 -17.67 0.19 -29.03
C SER A 394 -18.52 -0.85 -28.31
N TYR A 395 -18.98 -0.52 -27.10
CA TYR A 395 -19.96 -1.35 -26.41
C TYR A 395 -21.20 -1.61 -27.26
N GLU A 396 -21.70 -0.61 -28.00
CA GLU A 396 -22.89 -0.77 -28.85
C GLU A 396 -22.68 -1.83 -29.93
N ASN A 397 -21.51 -1.83 -30.58
CA ASN A 397 -21.16 -2.80 -31.60
C ASN A 397 -20.99 -4.21 -31.02
N ILE A 398 -20.28 -4.35 -29.89
CA ILE A 398 -20.12 -5.63 -29.20
C ILE A 398 -21.50 -6.19 -28.83
N ILE A 399 -22.35 -5.39 -28.19
CA ILE A 399 -23.68 -5.81 -27.75
C ILE A 399 -24.57 -6.18 -28.95
N LYS A 400 -24.47 -5.47 -30.08
CA LYS A 400 -25.17 -5.84 -31.32
C LYS A 400 -24.73 -7.23 -31.83
N LYS A 401 -23.43 -7.53 -31.81
CA LYS A 401 -22.88 -8.85 -32.18
C LYS A 401 -23.34 -9.94 -31.22
N LEU A 402 -23.22 -9.72 -29.91
CA LEU A 402 -23.64 -10.72 -28.90
C LEU A 402 -25.15 -10.98 -28.92
N LYS A 403 -25.98 -9.98 -29.25
CA LYS A 403 -27.44 -10.14 -29.36
C LYS A 403 -27.87 -11.07 -30.48
N VAL A 404 -27.07 -11.28 -31.53
CA VAL A 404 -27.48 -12.20 -32.62
C VAL A 404 -27.19 -13.67 -32.28
N ILE A 405 -26.33 -13.93 -31.29
CA ILE A 405 -25.89 -15.28 -30.91
C ILE A 405 -26.88 -15.90 -29.89
N PRO A 406 -27.55 -17.02 -30.22
CA PRO A 406 -28.55 -17.65 -29.34
C PRO A 406 -28.02 -18.04 -27.96
N GLU A 407 -26.76 -18.48 -27.90
CA GLU A 407 -26.09 -18.90 -26.67
C GLU A 407 -25.96 -17.74 -25.68
N TYR A 408 -25.58 -16.55 -26.15
CA TYR A 408 -25.50 -15.34 -25.33
C TYR A 408 -26.88 -14.87 -24.89
N LYS A 409 -27.89 -14.87 -25.78
CA LYS A 409 -29.28 -14.56 -25.40
C LYS A 409 -29.75 -15.44 -24.23
N LYS A 410 -29.50 -16.74 -24.31
CA LYS A 410 -29.86 -17.69 -23.24
C LYS A 410 -29.07 -17.40 -21.97
N ALA A 411 -27.76 -17.25 -22.06
CA ALA A 411 -26.89 -17.05 -20.90
C ALA A 411 -27.23 -15.75 -20.13
N PHE A 412 -27.38 -14.62 -20.84
CA PHE A 412 -27.75 -13.35 -20.20
C PHE A 412 -29.16 -13.39 -19.58
N LYS A 413 -30.12 -14.04 -20.26
CA LYS A 413 -31.48 -14.21 -19.72
C LYS A 413 -31.51 -15.03 -18.43
N SER A 414 -30.66 -16.05 -18.32
CA SER A 414 -30.59 -16.92 -17.15
C SER A 414 -29.83 -16.31 -15.97
N ASN A 415 -28.81 -15.50 -16.22
CA ASN A 415 -27.86 -15.07 -15.19
C ASN A 415 -28.10 -13.66 -14.64
N PHE A 416 -28.92 -12.84 -15.30
CA PHE A 416 -29.22 -11.49 -14.84
C PHE A 416 -30.72 -11.28 -14.66
N SER A 417 -31.12 -10.59 -13.59
CA SER A 417 -32.52 -10.34 -13.25
C SER A 417 -33.30 -9.62 -14.37
N ASN A 418 -32.65 -8.70 -15.08
CA ASN A 418 -33.24 -8.01 -16.23
C ASN A 418 -33.12 -8.81 -17.55
N GLY A 419 -32.30 -9.87 -17.57
CA GLY A 419 -32.03 -10.72 -18.72
C GLY A 419 -31.42 -10.03 -19.95
N LYS A 420 -30.93 -8.79 -19.81
CA LYS A 420 -30.51 -7.95 -20.94
C LYS A 420 -29.06 -8.18 -21.33
N ILE A 421 -28.78 -8.19 -22.64
CA ILE A 421 -27.43 -8.01 -23.16
C ILE A 421 -27.21 -6.50 -23.29
N ASN A 422 -26.56 -5.89 -22.31
CA ASN A 422 -26.24 -4.46 -22.23
C ASN A 422 -24.82 -4.25 -21.66
N ARG A 423 -24.33 -3.00 -21.67
CA ARG A 423 -23.00 -2.64 -21.15
C ARG A 423 -22.81 -3.10 -19.70
N GLU A 424 -23.78 -2.85 -18.83
CA GLU A 424 -23.72 -3.21 -17.41
C GLU A 424 -23.48 -4.71 -17.20
N ASN A 425 -24.36 -5.57 -17.74
CA ASN A 425 -24.25 -7.01 -17.54
C ASN A 425 -23.03 -7.61 -18.26
N PHE A 426 -22.61 -7.03 -19.39
CA PHE A 426 -21.37 -7.40 -20.06
C PHE A 426 -20.17 -7.14 -19.16
N SER A 427 -20.07 -5.93 -18.60
CA SER A 427 -18.99 -5.55 -17.69
C SER A 427 -19.01 -6.43 -16.43
N LYS A 428 -20.18 -6.65 -15.81
CA LYS A 428 -20.32 -7.55 -14.65
C LYS A 428 -19.84 -8.97 -14.93
N ALA A 429 -20.24 -9.55 -16.08
CA ALA A 429 -19.80 -10.89 -16.45
C ALA A 429 -18.28 -10.97 -16.61
N LEU A 430 -17.68 -10.06 -17.38
CA LEU A 430 -16.24 -10.06 -17.62
C LEU A 430 -15.45 -9.79 -16.33
N SER A 431 -15.88 -8.80 -15.54
CA SER A 431 -15.28 -8.50 -14.24
C SER A 431 -15.37 -9.70 -13.29
N SER A 432 -16.49 -10.42 -13.25
CA SER A 432 -16.64 -11.62 -12.39
C SER A 432 -15.63 -12.72 -12.76
N TYR A 433 -15.33 -12.89 -14.05
CA TYR A 433 -14.29 -13.82 -14.47
C TYR A 433 -12.89 -13.34 -14.07
N VAL A 434 -12.50 -12.11 -14.42
CA VAL A 434 -11.16 -11.59 -14.11
C VAL A 434 -10.94 -11.48 -12.60
N ALA A 435 -11.95 -11.07 -11.85
CA ALA A 435 -11.92 -11.00 -10.38
C ALA A 435 -11.78 -12.37 -9.70
N SER A 436 -12.02 -13.47 -10.42
CA SER A 436 -11.81 -14.83 -9.92
C SER A 436 -10.39 -15.36 -10.15
N LEU A 437 -9.56 -14.63 -10.90
CA LEU A 437 -8.19 -15.02 -11.25
C LEU A 437 -7.21 -14.61 -10.15
N TYR A 438 -7.36 -15.17 -8.95
CA TYR A 438 -6.41 -14.94 -7.85
C TYR A 438 -6.20 -16.22 -7.05
N SER A 439 -4.99 -16.39 -6.49
CA SER A 439 -4.65 -17.54 -5.65
C SER A 439 -3.44 -17.24 -4.77
N PHE A 440 -3.43 -17.85 -3.59
CA PHE A 440 -2.43 -17.68 -2.53
C PHE A 440 -2.01 -19.05 -1.99
N GLU A 441 -1.77 -19.99 -2.90
CA GLU A 441 -1.38 -21.37 -2.62
C GLU A 441 0.02 -21.68 -3.17
N SER A 442 0.86 -20.66 -3.32
CA SER A 442 2.26 -20.87 -3.69
C SER A 442 3.01 -21.58 -2.57
N ASP A 443 4.16 -22.18 -2.89
CA ASP A 443 5.01 -22.86 -1.92
C ASP A 443 5.39 -21.94 -0.74
N PHE A 444 5.61 -20.65 -1.03
CA PHE A 444 5.89 -19.66 0.01
C PHE A 444 4.66 -19.36 0.88
N ASP A 445 3.47 -19.24 0.30
CA ASP A 445 2.24 -18.97 1.06
C ASP A 445 1.95 -20.11 2.05
N GLN A 446 2.01 -21.35 1.57
CA GLN A 446 1.86 -22.55 2.40
C GLN A 446 2.94 -22.61 3.47
N PHE A 447 4.17 -22.22 3.16
CA PHE A 447 5.23 -22.13 4.16
C PHE A 447 4.94 -21.11 5.24
N MET A 448 4.50 -19.90 4.90
CA MET A 448 4.17 -18.89 5.90
C MET A 448 3.01 -19.32 6.80
N ARG A 449 2.11 -20.18 6.31
CA ARG A 449 1.03 -20.82 7.09
C ARG A 449 1.43 -22.12 7.82
N ASN A 450 2.70 -22.52 7.75
CA ASN A 450 3.24 -23.77 8.33
C ASN A 450 2.61 -25.05 7.74
N GLU A 451 2.17 -25.01 6.49
CA GLU A 451 1.56 -26.14 5.77
C GLU A 451 2.59 -26.92 4.95
N LYS A 452 3.71 -26.29 4.59
CA LYS A 452 4.78 -26.86 3.75
C LYS A 452 6.13 -26.24 4.09
N GLU A 453 7.22 -26.99 3.96
CA GLU A 453 8.58 -26.44 4.09
C GLU A 453 9.13 -25.94 2.75
N VAL A 454 10.00 -24.94 2.80
CA VAL A 454 10.76 -24.42 1.66
C VAL A 454 12.26 -24.53 1.92
N SER A 455 13.05 -24.47 0.85
CA SER A 455 14.51 -24.51 0.95
C SER A 455 15.07 -23.31 1.75
N GLU A 456 16.27 -23.47 2.30
CA GLU A 456 16.97 -22.38 3.00
C GLU A 456 17.28 -21.18 2.08
N ASP A 457 17.48 -21.41 0.78
CA ASP A 457 17.68 -20.31 -0.18
C ASP A 457 16.43 -19.45 -0.36
N VAL A 458 15.22 -20.05 -0.29
CA VAL A 458 13.96 -19.31 -0.29
C VAL A 458 13.83 -18.45 0.97
N LYS A 459 14.19 -19.01 2.14
CA LYS A 459 14.13 -18.28 3.42
C LYS A 459 15.10 -17.09 3.43
N LYS A 460 16.34 -17.31 3.00
CA LYS A 460 17.36 -16.25 2.85
C LYS A 460 16.93 -15.21 1.82
N GLY A 461 16.39 -15.65 0.68
CA GLY A 461 15.86 -14.78 -0.37
C GLY A 461 14.76 -13.86 0.12
N PHE A 462 13.83 -14.36 0.93
CA PHE A 462 12.77 -13.55 1.54
C PHE A 462 13.34 -12.51 2.52
N ASN A 463 14.27 -12.90 3.40
CA ASN A 463 14.91 -11.97 4.33
C ASN A 463 15.72 -10.88 3.61
N LEU A 464 16.39 -11.22 2.50
CA LEU A 464 17.04 -10.23 1.62
C LEU A 464 16.01 -9.29 0.99
N PHE A 465 14.95 -9.83 0.39
CA PHE A 465 13.87 -9.08 -0.26
C PHE A 465 13.21 -8.07 0.69
N MET A 466 12.94 -8.49 1.93
CA MET A 466 12.33 -7.67 2.96
C MET A 466 13.31 -6.78 3.74
N GLY A 467 14.61 -6.93 3.50
CA GLY A 467 15.68 -6.26 4.24
C GLY A 467 16.68 -5.60 3.29
N LYS A 468 17.92 -6.10 3.26
CA LYS A 468 19.05 -5.52 2.51
C LYS A 468 18.75 -5.13 1.06
N ALA A 469 17.92 -5.90 0.34
CA ALA A 469 17.58 -5.60 -1.06
C ALA A 469 16.49 -4.52 -1.22
N ASN A 470 15.91 -4.03 -0.12
CA ASN A 470 14.89 -2.98 -0.04
C ASN A 470 13.66 -3.20 -0.93
N CYS A 471 13.41 -4.42 -1.42
CA CYS A 471 12.33 -4.68 -2.39
C CYS A 471 10.94 -4.51 -1.74
N ALA A 472 10.83 -4.85 -0.45
CA ALA A 472 9.56 -4.79 0.28
C ALA A 472 9.11 -3.38 0.69
N THR A 473 9.91 -2.34 0.42
CA THR A 473 9.47 -0.94 0.60
C THR A 473 8.54 -0.49 -0.51
N CYS A 474 8.47 -1.22 -1.63
CA CYS A 474 7.55 -0.99 -2.74
C CYS A 474 6.68 -2.24 -3.03
N HIS A 475 7.21 -3.45 -2.85
CA HIS A 475 6.50 -4.71 -3.08
C HIS A 475 6.01 -5.32 -1.76
N PHE A 476 5.03 -4.69 -1.13
CA PHE A 476 4.61 -4.98 0.24
C PHE A 476 4.06 -6.40 0.43
N ALA A 477 4.53 -7.09 1.47
CA ALA A 477 3.90 -8.32 1.96
C ALA A 477 2.47 -8.05 2.43
N PRO A 478 1.57 -9.05 2.39
CA PRO A 478 1.76 -10.41 1.88
C PRO A 478 1.43 -10.55 0.39
N HIS A 479 0.95 -9.50 -0.28
CA HIS A 479 0.58 -9.55 -1.70
C HIS A 479 1.77 -9.35 -2.66
N PHE A 480 2.89 -8.85 -2.14
CA PHE A 480 4.12 -8.53 -2.87
C PHE A 480 3.87 -7.62 -4.07
N SER A 481 3.13 -6.54 -3.83
CA SER A 481 2.70 -5.56 -4.83
C SER A 481 2.76 -4.15 -4.23
N GLY A 482 2.75 -3.10 -5.05
CA GLY A 482 2.60 -1.72 -4.56
C GLY A 482 1.17 -1.39 -4.19
N LEU A 483 0.55 -2.18 -3.33
CA LEU A 483 -0.73 -1.89 -2.70
C LEU A 483 -0.42 -1.55 -1.24
N VAL A 484 -0.62 -0.28 -0.87
CA VAL A 484 0.04 0.29 0.31
C VAL A 484 -0.62 -0.19 1.60
N PRO A 485 0.11 -0.85 2.52
CA PRO A 485 -0.40 -1.23 3.83
C PRO A 485 -0.49 -0.01 4.77
N PRO A 486 -1.20 -0.10 5.91
CA PRO A 486 -1.92 -1.27 6.39
C PRO A 486 -3.38 -1.34 5.89
N PHE A 487 -3.86 -0.33 5.16
CA PHE A 487 -5.26 -0.25 4.70
C PHE A 487 -5.48 -0.78 3.29
N PHE A 488 -4.42 -0.93 2.47
CA PHE A 488 -4.51 -1.50 1.13
C PHE A 488 -5.52 -0.78 0.22
N ASN A 489 -5.64 0.54 0.35
CA ASN A 489 -6.65 1.34 -0.33
C ASN A 489 -6.10 2.25 -1.43
N GLU A 490 -4.81 2.14 -1.72
CA GLU A 490 -4.12 2.87 -2.77
C GLU A 490 -3.00 2.03 -3.39
N ASN A 491 -2.70 2.31 -4.67
CA ASN A 491 -1.53 1.76 -5.33
C ASN A 491 -0.43 2.82 -5.47
N GLU A 492 0.81 2.38 -5.32
CA GLU A 492 2.00 3.19 -5.57
C GLU A 492 2.52 3.06 -7.01
N SER A 493 3.34 4.04 -7.38
CA SER A 493 4.07 4.08 -8.64
C SER A 493 5.42 4.70 -8.43
N GLU A 494 6.45 4.07 -8.99
CA GLU A 494 7.84 4.49 -8.83
C GLU A 494 8.42 5.07 -10.11
N VAL A 495 9.39 5.96 -9.91
CA VAL A 495 10.28 6.44 -10.96
C VAL A 495 11.61 5.74 -10.74
N LEU A 496 11.90 4.76 -11.59
CA LEU A 496 13.11 3.93 -11.44
C LEU A 496 14.21 4.27 -12.44
N GLY A 497 13.88 4.99 -13.52
CA GLY A 497 14.79 5.22 -14.64
C GLY A 497 15.03 3.98 -15.51
N VAL A 498 13.98 3.19 -15.78
CA VAL A 498 14.05 1.96 -16.58
C VAL A 498 14.64 2.24 -17.97
N THR A 499 15.56 1.39 -18.40
CA THR A 499 16.29 1.53 -19.67
C THR A 499 15.58 0.85 -20.84
N LYS A 500 15.94 1.25 -22.08
CA LYS A 500 15.45 0.61 -23.31
C LYS A 500 15.92 -0.84 -23.48
N LYS A 501 17.04 -1.21 -22.84
CA LYS A 501 17.73 -2.51 -22.92
C LYS A 501 18.39 -2.83 -21.58
N PRO A 502 18.68 -4.10 -21.27
CA PRO A 502 19.39 -4.49 -20.05
C PRO A 502 20.80 -3.88 -19.97
N LEU A 503 21.35 -3.77 -18.76
CA LEU A 503 22.62 -3.07 -18.50
C LEU A 503 23.84 -3.67 -19.21
N ASN A 504 23.77 -4.96 -19.57
CA ASN A 504 24.78 -5.68 -20.34
C ASN A 504 24.80 -5.29 -21.84
N GLN A 505 23.84 -4.51 -22.33
CA GLN A 505 23.74 -4.05 -23.71
C GLN A 505 23.91 -2.54 -23.81
N LYS A 506 24.98 -2.09 -24.49
CA LYS A 506 25.27 -0.66 -24.72
C LYS A 506 24.69 -0.16 -26.06
N PRO A 507 24.39 1.14 -26.19
CA PRO A 507 24.43 2.19 -25.16
C PRO A 507 23.30 2.04 -24.13
N ILE A 508 23.54 2.57 -22.92
CA ILE A 508 22.51 2.67 -21.88
C ILE A 508 21.69 3.93 -22.15
N GLU A 509 20.39 3.76 -22.33
CA GLU A 509 19.47 4.84 -22.63
C GLU A 509 18.18 4.65 -21.85
N LEU A 510 17.64 5.75 -21.32
CA LEU A 510 16.34 5.80 -20.67
C LEU A 510 15.23 5.41 -21.66
N ASP A 511 14.25 4.64 -21.20
CA ASP A 511 13.04 4.36 -21.97
C ASP A 511 12.29 5.66 -22.32
N SER A 512 11.68 5.73 -23.51
CA SER A 512 11.01 6.96 -23.97
C SER A 512 9.58 7.13 -23.46
N ASP A 513 9.00 6.10 -22.83
CA ASP A 513 7.66 6.18 -22.26
C ASP A 513 7.70 6.95 -20.95
N LEU A 514 7.04 8.11 -20.92
CA LEU A 514 6.99 8.96 -19.72
C LEU A 514 6.03 8.44 -18.65
N GLY A 515 5.31 7.34 -18.89
CA GLY A 515 4.49 6.69 -17.86
C GLY A 515 3.29 7.52 -17.43
N ARG A 516 3.10 7.64 -16.11
CA ARG A 516 1.93 8.24 -15.44
C ARG A 516 1.67 9.70 -15.81
N VAL A 517 2.70 10.50 -16.11
CA VAL A 517 2.49 11.91 -16.52
C VAL A 517 1.67 12.05 -17.82
N ASN A 518 1.73 11.06 -18.70
CA ASN A 518 0.96 11.02 -19.96
C ASN A 518 -0.47 10.46 -19.78
N SER A 519 -0.86 10.15 -18.55
CA SER A 519 -2.21 9.71 -18.22
C SER A 519 -3.24 10.81 -18.55
N PRO A 520 -4.45 10.46 -19.04
CA PRO A 520 -5.53 11.42 -19.25
C PRO A 520 -6.08 12.04 -17.95
N VAL A 521 -5.61 11.59 -16.77
CA VAL A 521 -6.01 12.12 -15.47
C VAL A 521 -5.34 13.48 -15.24
N LYS A 522 -5.98 14.56 -15.68
CA LYS A 522 -5.42 15.93 -15.66
C LYS A 522 -4.85 16.40 -14.32
N LYS A 523 -5.42 15.95 -13.19
CA LYS A 523 -4.95 16.30 -11.84
C LYS A 523 -3.60 15.66 -11.48
N GLU A 524 -3.14 14.69 -12.26
CA GLU A 524 -1.87 13.99 -12.08
C GLU A 524 -0.81 14.42 -13.11
N ASN A 525 -1.04 15.49 -13.87
CA ASN A 525 0.00 16.03 -14.75
C ASN A 525 1.01 16.86 -13.94
N SER A 526 1.99 16.18 -13.34
CA SER A 526 3.07 16.80 -12.56
C SER A 526 4.42 16.17 -12.90
N TRP A 527 5.48 16.97 -12.79
CA TRP A 527 6.85 16.56 -13.08
C TRP A 527 7.32 15.37 -12.22
N ILE A 528 6.76 15.20 -11.02
CA ILE A 528 7.08 14.09 -10.12
C ILE A 528 6.67 12.73 -10.70
N TYR A 529 5.73 12.71 -11.66
CA TYR A 529 5.25 11.49 -12.32
C TYR A 529 5.85 11.26 -13.71
N GLU A 530 6.82 12.08 -14.12
CA GLU A 530 7.59 11.80 -15.33
C GLU A 530 8.39 10.50 -15.16
N ASN A 531 8.21 9.55 -16.08
CA ASN A 531 8.78 8.20 -16.06
C ASN A 531 8.29 7.34 -14.87
N SER A 532 7.14 7.70 -14.29
CA SER A 532 6.55 6.95 -13.18
C SER A 532 5.66 5.81 -13.68
N PHE A 533 5.82 4.63 -13.09
CA PHE A 533 5.04 3.44 -13.42
C PHE A 533 4.55 2.73 -12.16
N LYS A 534 3.34 2.17 -12.24
CA LYS A 534 2.73 1.37 -11.18
C LYS A 534 3.66 0.23 -10.75
N THR A 535 3.82 0.08 -9.45
CA THR A 535 4.55 -1.04 -8.85
C THR A 535 3.71 -2.31 -8.94
N MET A 536 4.13 -3.23 -9.82
CA MET A 536 3.40 -4.46 -10.12
C MET A 536 3.64 -5.54 -9.05
N THR A 537 2.77 -6.56 -8.99
CA THR A 537 3.04 -7.72 -8.13
C THR A 537 4.21 -8.54 -8.67
N VAL A 538 5.02 -9.11 -7.77
CA VAL A 538 6.06 -10.10 -8.13
C VAL A 538 5.58 -11.54 -7.99
N ARG A 539 4.30 -11.77 -7.67
CA ARG A 539 3.70 -13.11 -7.74
C ARG A 539 3.67 -13.59 -9.19
N ASN A 540 3.90 -14.88 -9.40
CA ASN A 540 4.00 -15.51 -10.72
C ASN A 540 5.09 -14.95 -11.64
N ILE A 541 6.05 -14.17 -11.13
CA ILE A 541 7.09 -13.52 -11.96
C ILE A 541 7.98 -14.52 -12.74
N ALA A 542 8.10 -15.76 -12.26
CA ALA A 542 8.79 -16.84 -12.95
C ALA A 542 8.14 -17.19 -14.31
N LEU A 543 6.86 -16.87 -14.50
CA LEU A 543 6.05 -17.23 -15.67
C LEU A 543 5.74 -16.06 -16.59
N THR A 544 6.22 -14.84 -16.31
CA THR A 544 5.73 -13.61 -16.95
C THR A 544 6.82 -12.76 -17.60
N LYS A 545 7.94 -13.38 -18.01
CA LYS A 545 8.96 -12.68 -18.81
C LYS A 545 8.40 -12.25 -20.18
N PRO A 546 8.95 -11.22 -20.84
CA PRO A 546 9.99 -10.31 -20.35
C PRO A 546 9.44 -9.25 -19.37
N TYR A 547 10.35 -8.60 -18.64
CA TYR A 547 10.05 -7.75 -17.49
C TYR A 547 10.06 -6.24 -17.80
N PHE A 548 9.55 -5.47 -16.84
CA PHE A 548 9.21 -4.03 -16.92
C PHE A 548 8.10 -3.69 -17.92
N HIS A 549 7.64 -2.42 -17.89
CA HIS A 549 6.55 -1.95 -18.75
C HIS A 549 6.89 -2.04 -20.25
N ASN A 550 8.17 -1.99 -20.60
CA ASN A 550 8.63 -2.04 -21.99
C ASN A 550 9.04 -3.45 -22.45
N GLY A 551 9.06 -4.45 -21.55
CA GLY A 551 9.41 -5.83 -21.86
C GLY A 551 10.87 -6.02 -22.35
N ALA A 552 11.79 -5.15 -21.92
CA ALA A 552 13.17 -5.13 -22.43
C ALA A 552 14.09 -6.16 -21.74
N PHE A 553 13.72 -6.68 -20.58
CA PHE A 553 14.57 -7.53 -19.73
C PHE A 553 14.06 -8.98 -19.77
N ASN A 554 14.92 -9.95 -20.09
CA ASN A 554 14.49 -11.33 -20.33
C ASN A 554 14.71 -12.27 -19.14
N THR A 555 15.55 -11.87 -18.19
CA THR A 555 15.95 -12.67 -17.02
C THR A 555 15.76 -11.88 -15.73
N LEU A 556 15.55 -12.59 -14.62
CA LEU A 556 15.45 -11.95 -13.30
C LEU A 556 16.79 -11.41 -12.84
N GLU A 557 17.88 -12.02 -13.27
CA GLU A 557 19.25 -11.54 -13.05
C GLU A 557 19.44 -10.14 -13.65
N GLU A 558 18.99 -9.91 -14.89
CA GLU A 558 19.04 -8.57 -15.51
C GLU A 558 18.20 -7.54 -14.74
N VAL A 559 17.05 -7.95 -14.20
CA VAL A 559 16.17 -7.08 -13.41
C VAL A 559 16.82 -6.73 -12.07
N ILE A 560 17.29 -7.73 -11.33
CA ILE A 560 17.89 -7.51 -10.01
C ILE A 560 19.18 -6.72 -10.14
N GLU A 561 19.98 -6.95 -11.18
CA GLU A 561 21.19 -6.16 -11.43
C GLU A 561 20.88 -4.68 -11.69
N PHE A 562 19.77 -4.37 -12.38
CA PHE A 562 19.33 -2.98 -12.54
C PHE A 562 19.02 -2.30 -11.20
N TYR A 563 18.37 -3.00 -10.28
CA TYR A 563 18.13 -2.49 -8.92
C TYR A 563 19.42 -2.44 -8.09
N ASN A 564 20.31 -3.43 -8.24
CA ASN A 564 21.58 -3.51 -7.51
C ASN A 564 22.50 -2.32 -7.81
N GLU A 565 22.40 -1.77 -9.02
CA GLU A 565 23.13 -0.60 -9.47
C GLU A 565 22.45 0.74 -9.12
N GLY A 566 21.34 0.76 -8.37
CA GLY A 566 20.67 2.00 -7.92
C GLY A 566 19.74 2.64 -8.95
N GLY A 567 19.22 1.85 -9.90
CA GLY A 567 18.31 2.34 -10.94
C GLY A 567 18.96 3.32 -11.91
N GLY A 568 18.15 4.20 -12.52
CA GLY A 568 18.60 5.15 -13.53
C GLY A 568 19.66 6.15 -13.03
N GLU A 569 19.46 6.75 -11.86
CA GLU A 569 20.44 7.66 -11.25
C GLU A 569 21.74 6.96 -10.89
N GLY A 570 21.66 5.76 -10.28
CA GLY A 570 22.83 4.98 -9.89
C GLY A 570 23.70 4.54 -11.08
N ILE A 571 23.11 4.36 -12.26
CA ILE A 571 23.85 4.10 -13.52
C ILE A 571 24.21 5.37 -14.30
N GLY A 572 23.98 6.56 -13.73
CA GLY A 572 24.39 7.86 -14.30
C GLY A 572 23.45 8.45 -15.35
N LEU A 573 22.18 8.03 -15.40
CA LEU A 573 21.17 8.69 -16.23
C LEU A 573 20.70 10.02 -15.59
N PRO A 574 20.42 11.05 -16.39
CA PRO A 574 19.98 12.35 -15.88
C PRO A 574 18.51 12.30 -15.47
N MET A 575 18.23 11.77 -14.27
CA MET A 575 16.91 11.81 -13.65
C MET A 575 16.84 13.00 -12.67
N LYS A 576 15.60 13.44 -12.38
CA LYS A 576 15.34 14.57 -11.46
C LYS A 576 14.42 14.20 -10.29
N ASN A 577 13.84 13.01 -10.34
CA ASN A 577 12.69 12.59 -9.54
C ASN A 577 12.69 11.08 -9.31
N GLN A 578 13.86 10.42 -9.34
CA GLN A 578 13.91 9.00 -9.03
C GLN A 578 13.42 8.76 -7.60
N THR A 579 12.60 7.73 -7.41
CA THR A 579 12.06 7.35 -6.10
C THR A 579 12.85 6.22 -5.44
N LEU A 580 13.61 5.46 -6.23
CA LEU A 580 14.61 4.50 -5.74
C LEU A 580 15.89 5.24 -5.31
N PRO A 581 16.50 4.91 -4.16
CA PRO A 581 17.82 5.43 -3.81
C PRO A 581 18.88 5.10 -4.88
N PRO A 582 19.78 6.05 -5.23
CA PRO A 582 20.81 5.85 -6.25
C PRO A 582 21.98 4.96 -5.78
N ASP A 583 22.06 4.69 -4.49
CA ASP A 583 23.12 3.87 -3.91
C ASP A 583 23.01 2.40 -4.32
N LYS A 584 24.17 1.77 -4.51
CA LYS A 584 24.23 0.35 -4.83
C LYS A 584 23.80 -0.50 -3.63
N LEU A 585 23.01 -1.54 -3.89
CA LEU A 585 22.60 -2.50 -2.86
C LEU A 585 23.74 -3.45 -2.46
N ASN A 586 24.80 -3.54 -3.27
CA ASN A 586 25.95 -4.42 -3.06
C ASN A 586 25.54 -5.88 -2.80
N LEU A 587 24.59 -6.37 -3.59
CA LEU A 587 24.17 -7.77 -3.59
C LEU A 587 25.24 -8.62 -4.29
N THR A 588 25.60 -9.73 -3.65
CA THR A 588 26.47 -10.76 -4.22
C THR A 588 25.69 -11.67 -5.17
N ASP A 589 26.39 -12.38 -6.06
CA ASP A 589 25.78 -13.38 -6.96
C ASP A 589 24.94 -14.44 -6.21
N LEU A 590 25.34 -14.79 -4.98
CA LEU A 590 24.59 -15.73 -4.14
C LEU A 590 23.29 -15.10 -3.64
N GLU A 591 23.34 -13.86 -3.15
CA GLU A 591 22.16 -13.13 -2.67
C GLU A 591 21.16 -12.91 -3.82
N ILE A 592 21.63 -12.56 -5.02
CA ILE A 592 20.79 -12.44 -6.22
C ILE A 592 20.07 -13.76 -6.49
N LYS A 593 20.78 -14.89 -6.49
CA LYS A 593 20.18 -16.22 -6.69
C LYS A 593 19.17 -16.58 -5.61
N GLN A 594 19.41 -16.20 -4.36
CA GLN A 594 18.49 -16.45 -3.25
C GLN A 594 17.21 -15.61 -3.39
N ILE A 595 17.32 -14.34 -3.76
CA ILE A 595 16.16 -13.50 -4.10
C ILE A 595 15.36 -14.14 -5.23
N ILE A 596 16.02 -14.60 -6.30
CA ILE A 596 15.36 -15.31 -7.41
C ILE A 596 14.66 -16.58 -6.92
N ALA A 597 15.29 -17.37 -6.04
CA ALA A 597 14.68 -18.55 -5.46
C ALA A 597 13.39 -18.20 -4.69
N PHE A 598 13.40 -17.13 -3.90
CA PHE A 598 12.21 -16.60 -3.24
C PHE A 598 11.14 -16.17 -4.26
N LEU A 599 11.49 -15.36 -5.25
CA LEU A 599 10.55 -14.90 -6.28
C LEU A 599 9.88 -16.07 -7.03
N ASN A 600 10.66 -17.10 -7.35
CA ASN A 600 10.13 -18.31 -8.00
C ASN A 600 9.17 -19.09 -7.08
N SER A 601 9.39 -19.08 -5.76
CA SER A 601 8.50 -19.73 -4.79
C SER A 601 7.12 -19.06 -4.65
N LEU A 602 6.93 -17.86 -5.22
CA LEU A 602 5.66 -17.14 -5.32
C LEU A 602 4.81 -17.56 -6.54
N THR A 603 5.19 -18.65 -7.23
CA THR A 603 4.47 -19.13 -8.42
C THR A 603 3.27 -19.98 -8.02
N ASP A 604 2.08 -19.53 -8.39
CA ASP A 604 0.81 -20.23 -8.24
C ASP A 604 -0.17 -19.85 -9.36
N ILE A 605 -0.49 -20.84 -10.19
CA ILE A 605 -1.52 -20.77 -11.24
C ILE A 605 -2.61 -21.83 -11.04
N SER A 606 -2.74 -22.41 -9.84
CA SER A 606 -3.66 -23.51 -9.54
C SER A 606 -5.11 -23.19 -9.93
N LYS A 607 -5.57 -21.95 -9.74
CA LYS A 607 -6.93 -21.52 -10.13
C LYS A 607 -7.21 -21.53 -11.62
N THR A 608 -6.19 -21.52 -12.48
CA THR A 608 -6.37 -21.70 -13.94
C THR A 608 -6.54 -23.16 -14.34
N LYS A 609 -6.05 -24.10 -13.52
CA LYS A 609 -6.20 -25.53 -13.76
C LYS A 609 -7.56 -26.05 -13.30
N GLU A 610 -8.19 -25.39 -12.33
CA GLU A 610 -9.50 -25.76 -11.78
C GLU A 610 -10.71 -25.16 -12.52
N ASN A 611 -10.53 -24.03 -13.22
CA ASN A 611 -11.60 -23.28 -13.91
C ASN A 611 -11.55 -23.47 -15.42
#